data_AF-A0A815K9B0-F1
#
_entry.id   AF-A0A815K9B0-F1
#
_cell.length_a   1.000
_cell.length_b   1.000
_cell.length_c   1.000
_cell.angle_alpha   90.00
_cell.angle_beta   90.00
_cell.angle_gamma   90.00
#
_symmetry.space_group_name_H-M   'P 1'
#
loop_
_entity.id
_entity.type
_entity.pdbx_description
1 polymer ?
#
loop_
_entity_poly.entity_id
_entity_poly.type
_entity_poly.pdbx_seq_one_letter_code
_entity_poly.pdbx_strand_id
1 'polypeptide(L)'
;MLKTSLSILSISILVYLFIENINRRTYELLDEIEQRGNTFVDTTEKRLRQLINDTIYNLNNQTAEQITSIIHANKKYIPLQNPYGATTCTDWFGCHKGYCWAGCAGALPSLTGPEWCYTKTSAGKMTCQLDDDCNGCWRCSSPCSI
;
A
#
# COMPACT_ATOMS: atom_id res chain seq x y z
N MET A 1 63.72 -64.31 -12.35
CA MET A 1 62.84 -63.49 -13.21
C MET A 1 61.38 -63.44 -12.74
N LEU A 2 60.81 -64.49 -12.14
CA LEU A 2 59.39 -64.52 -11.71
C LEU A 2 59.02 -63.60 -10.52
N LYS A 3 59.97 -63.30 -9.62
CA LYS A 3 59.72 -62.45 -8.42
C LYS A 3 59.54 -60.96 -8.77
N THR A 4 60.30 -60.46 -9.74
CA THR A 4 60.25 -59.06 -10.20
C THR A 4 58.97 -58.75 -10.98
N SER A 5 58.40 -59.72 -11.70
CA SER A 5 57.13 -59.54 -12.40
C SER A 5 55.93 -59.49 -11.44
N LEU A 6 55.92 -60.29 -10.37
CA LEU A 6 54.87 -60.22 -9.33
C LEU A 6 54.87 -58.88 -8.59
N SER A 7 56.05 -58.33 -8.27
CA SER A 7 56.14 -57.03 -7.58
C SER A 7 55.62 -55.88 -8.44
N ILE A 8 55.89 -55.89 -9.75
CA ILE A 8 55.41 -54.85 -10.66
C ILE A 8 53.87 -54.87 -10.74
N LEU A 9 53.26 -56.06 -10.84
CA LEU A 9 51.80 -56.20 -10.84
C LEU A 9 51.16 -55.68 -9.54
N SER A 10 51.76 -55.98 -8.39
CA SER A 10 51.25 -55.49 -7.11
C SER A 10 51.29 -53.96 -7.00
N ILE A 11 52.35 -53.32 -7.51
CA ILE A 11 52.49 -51.86 -7.53
C ILE A 11 51.44 -51.25 -8.46
N SER A 12 51.24 -51.81 -9.65
CA SER A 12 50.23 -51.33 -10.61
C SER A 12 48.81 -51.39 -10.03
N ILE A 13 48.46 -52.46 -9.30
CA ILE A 13 47.15 -52.58 -8.64
C ILE A 13 47.00 -51.51 -7.56
N LEU A 14 48.03 -51.29 -6.73
CA LEU A 14 47.99 -50.27 -5.69
C LEU A 14 47.84 -48.85 -6.27
N VAL A 15 48.52 -48.55 -7.38
CA VAL A 15 48.39 -47.28 -8.09
C VAL A 15 46.97 -47.11 -8.63
N TYR A 16 46.39 -48.15 -9.22
CA TYR A 16 45.02 -48.10 -9.73
C TYR A 16 44.00 -47.80 -8.62
N LEU A 17 44.06 -48.54 -7.51
CA LEU A 17 43.17 -48.34 -6.36
C LEU A 17 43.33 -46.95 -5.73
N PHE A 18 44.56 -46.43 -5.71
CA PHE A 18 44.83 -45.08 -5.22
C PHE A 18 44.19 -44.01 -6.13
N ILE A 19 44.33 -44.15 -7.45
CA ILE A 19 43.70 -43.25 -8.43
C ILE A 19 42.16 -43.31 -8.31
N GLU A 20 41.59 -44.51 -8.21
CA GLU A 20 40.15 -44.69 -8.05
C GLU A 20 39.64 -44.01 -6.76
N ASN A 21 40.37 -44.14 -5.66
CA ASN A 21 40.04 -43.48 -4.40
C ASN A 21 40.12 -41.94 -4.50
N ILE A 22 41.12 -41.40 -5.19
CA ILE A 22 41.23 -39.95 -5.44
C ILE A 22 40.04 -39.47 -6.29
N ASN A 23 39.73 -40.19 -7.38
CA ASN A 23 38.65 -39.82 -8.28
C ASN A 23 37.31 -39.83 -7.54
N ARG A 24 37.03 -40.90 -6.78
CA ARG A 24 35.80 -40.98 -5.95
C ARG A 24 35.67 -39.77 -5.03
N ARG A 25 36.73 -39.45 -4.29
CA ARG A 25 36.70 -38.33 -3.34
C ARG A 25 36.59 -36.97 -4.03
N THR A 26 37.17 -36.84 -5.22
CA THR A 26 37.02 -35.64 -6.06
C THR A 26 35.55 -35.45 -6.47
N TYR A 27 34.87 -36.51 -6.91
CA TYR A 27 33.46 -36.43 -7.29
C TYR A 27 32.55 -36.12 -6.11
N GLU A 28 32.78 -36.73 -4.94
CA GLU A 28 32.03 -36.42 -3.71
C GLU A 28 32.16 -34.94 -3.34
N LEU A 29 33.37 -34.38 -3.41
CA LEU A 29 33.60 -32.96 -3.13
C LEU A 29 32.95 -32.04 -4.17
N LEU A 30 32.95 -32.42 -5.45
CA LEU A 30 32.28 -31.66 -6.49
C LEU A 30 30.77 -31.58 -6.27
N ASP A 31 30.13 -32.70 -5.91
CA ASP A 31 28.69 -32.74 -5.61
C ASP A 31 28.36 -31.88 -4.37
N GLU A 32 29.17 -31.94 -3.31
CA GLU A 32 28.99 -31.06 -2.14
C GLU A 32 29.09 -29.58 -2.49
N ILE A 33 30.03 -29.19 -3.36
CA ILE A 33 30.20 -27.80 -3.80
C ILE A 33 28.98 -27.36 -4.63
N GLU A 34 28.52 -28.21 -5.55
CA GLU A 34 27.35 -27.93 -6.38
C GLU A 34 26.08 -27.76 -5.53
N GLN A 35 25.83 -28.67 -4.59
CA GLN A 35 24.69 -28.58 -3.69
C GLN A 35 24.72 -27.32 -2.81
N ARG A 36 25.89 -26.94 -2.30
CA ARG A 36 26.06 -25.69 -1.54
C ARG A 36 25.80 -24.47 -2.41
N GLY A 37 26.27 -24.47 -3.66
CA GLY A 37 26.00 -23.42 -4.64
C GLY A 37 24.50 -23.26 -4.92
N ASN A 38 23.82 -24.36 -5.20
CA ASN A 38 22.38 -24.37 -5.47
C ASN A 38 21.56 -23.88 -4.25
N THR A 39 21.94 -24.32 -3.05
CA THR A 39 21.30 -23.87 -1.80
C THR A 39 21.48 -22.37 -1.57
N PHE A 40 22.67 -21.84 -1.85
CA PHE A 40 22.95 -20.41 -1.75
C PHE A 40 22.09 -19.59 -2.73
N VAL A 41 21.98 -20.05 -3.98
CA VAL A 41 21.15 -19.40 -5.01
C VAL A 41 19.68 -19.40 -4.60
N ASP A 42 19.12 -20.54 -4.21
CA ASP A 42 17.72 -20.66 -3.80
C ASP A 42 17.40 -19.80 -2.56
N THR A 43 18.29 -19.80 -1.57
CA THR A 43 18.13 -18.97 -0.36
C THR A 43 18.16 -17.48 -0.71
N THR A 44 19.06 -17.08 -1.61
CA THR A 44 19.19 -15.69 -2.04
C THR A 44 17.97 -15.25 -2.84
N GLU A 45 17.48 -16.09 -3.74
CA GLU A 45 16.27 -15.82 -4.52
C GLU A 45 15.04 -15.65 -3.61
N LYS A 46 14.85 -16.56 -2.65
CA LYS A 46 13.75 -16.47 -1.68
C LYS A 46 13.80 -15.17 -0.85
N ARG A 47 14.98 -14.81 -0.33
CA ARG A 47 15.16 -13.55 0.42
C ARG A 47 14.88 -12.32 -0.44
N LEU A 48 15.34 -12.33 -1.70
CA LEU A 48 15.11 -11.23 -2.62
C LEU A 48 13.62 -11.08 -2.95
N ARG A 49 12.91 -12.18 -3.21
CA ARG A 49 11.46 -12.18 -3.44
C ARG A 49 10.69 -11.63 -2.24
N GLN A 50 11.09 -12.02 -1.02
CA GLN A 50 10.47 -11.50 0.20
C GLN A 50 10.67 -9.98 0.32
N LEU A 51 11.91 -9.50 0.14
CA LEU A 51 12.23 -8.08 0.21
C LEU A 51 11.43 -7.25 -0.81
N ILE A 52 11.28 -7.77 -2.03
CA ILE A 52 10.49 -7.14 -3.10
C ILE A 52 9.02 -7.03 -2.67
N ASN A 53 8.42 -8.11 -2.18
CA ASN A 53 7.03 -8.12 -1.74
C ASN A 53 6.77 -7.14 -0.58
N ASP A 54 7.66 -7.12 0.42
CA ASP A 54 7.56 -6.22 1.56
C ASP A 54 7.67 -4.75 1.11
N THR A 55 8.58 -4.46 0.17
CA THR A 55 8.75 -3.12 -0.39
C THR A 55 7.51 -2.65 -1.15
N ILE A 56 6.94 -3.53 -2.00
CA ILE A 56 5.71 -3.23 -2.75
C ILE A 56 4.55 -2.95 -1.80
N TYR A 57 4.38 -3.76 -0.76
CA TYR A 57 3.33 -3.56 0.25
C TYR A 57 3.45 -2.21 0.94
N ASN A 58 4.66 -1.86 1.40
CA ASN A 58 4.91 -0.59 2.08
C ASN A 58 4.67 0.62 1.17
N LEU A 59 5.14 0.56 -0.09
CA LEU A 59 4.90 1.62 -1.07
C LEU A 59 3.40 1.82 -1.34
N ASN A 60 2.65 0.74 -1.51
CA ASN A 60 1.20 0.81 -1.73
C ASN A 60 0.48 1.45 -0.54
N ASN A 61 0.86 1.09 0.70
CA ASN A 61 0.23 1.66 1.89
C ASN A 61 0.55 3.16 2.04
N GLN A 62 1.82 3.55 1.85
CA GLN A 62 2.23 4.97 1.88
C GLN A 62 1.52 5.79 0.79
N THR A 63 1.39 5.22 -0.41
CA THR A 63 0.71 5.89 -1.52
C THR A 63 -0.78 6.07 -1.23
N ALA A 64 -1.44 5.07 -0.63
CA ALA A 64 -2.84 5.17 -0.24
C ALA A 64 -3.06 6.28 0.81
N GLU A 65 -2.22 6.33 1.84
CA GLU A 65 -2.26 7.38 2.87
C GLU A 65 -2.07 8.78 2.27
N GLN A 66 -1.09 8.94 1.37
CA GLN A 66 -0.85 10.21 0.68
C GLN A 66 -2.03 10.61 -0.20
N ILE A 67 -2.61 9.69 -0.99
CA ILE A 67 -3.78 9.97 -1.83
C ILE A 67 -4.98 10.39 -0.98
N THR A 68 -5.25 9.71 0.13
CA THR A 68 -6.35 10.07 1.04
C THR A 68 -6.17 11.49 1.59
N SER A 69 -4.95 11.86 1.98
CA SER A 69 -4.66 13.21 2.47
C SER A 69 -4.89 14.29 1.40
N ILE A 70 -4.49 14.01 0.15
CA ILE A 70 -4.69 14.91 -1.00
C ILE A 70 -6.19 15.06 -1.30
N ILE A 71 -6.95 13.97 -1.31
CA ILE A 71 -8.40 14.00 -1.54
C ILE A 71 -9.09 14.83 -0.45
N HIS A 72 -8.73 14.61 0.83
CA HIS A 72 -9.32 15.36 1.94
C HIS A 72 -9.01 16.86 1.82
N ALA A 73 -7.76 17.24 1.55
CA ALA A 73 -7.35 18.63 1.39
C ALA A 73 -8.04 19.34 0.20
N ASN A 74 -8.34 18.60 -0.88
CA ASN A 74 -8.93 19.17 -2.10
C ASN A 74 -10.45 19.02 -2.17
N LYS A 75 -11.11 18.38 -1.21
CA LYS A 75 -12.58 18.29 -1.13
C LYS A 75 -13.25 19.67 -1.10
N LYS A 76 -12.54 20.70 -0.59
CA LYS A 76 -12.97 22.12 -0.63
C LYS A 76 -12.95 22.75 -2.03
N TYR A 77 -12.10 22.25 -2.94
CA TYR A 77 -11.82 22.87 -4.24
C TYR A 77 -12.38 22.11 -5.44
N ILE A 78 -12.94 20.92 -5.24
CA ILE A 78 -13.72 20.25 -6.27
C ILE A 78 -15.14 20.83 -6.14
N PRO A 79 -15.57 21.78 -6.99
CA PRO A 79 -16.98 22.04 -7.12
C PRO A 79 -17.58 20.73 -7.63
N LEU A 80 -18.20 19.96 -6.74
CA LEU A 80 -19.18 18.98 -7.18
C LEU A 80 -20.13 19.78 -8.06
N GLN A 81 -20.10 19.52 -9.38
CA GLN A 81 -21.01 20.13 -10.33
C GLN A 81 -22.40 19.92 -9.76
N ASN A 82 -22.91 20.98 -9.15
CA ASN A 82 -24.14 20.95 -8.41
C ASN A 82 -25.23 20.86 -9.48
N PRO A 83 -25.99 19.76 -9.57
CA PRO A 83 -27.12 19.70 -10.52
C PRO A 83 -28.22 20.73 -10.19
N TYR A 84 -28.05 21.53 -9.12
CA TYR A 84 -29.01 22.51 -8.61
C TYR A 84 -28.50 23.97 -8.60
N GLY A 85 -27.39 24.30 -9.27
CA GLY A 85 -27.06 25.69 -9.63
C GLY A 85 -26.86 26.67 -8.45
N ALA A 86 -26.26 26.25 -7.34
CA ALA A 86 -25.72 27.20 -6.37
C ALA A 86 -24.44 27.82 -6.95
N THR A 87 -24.41 29.13 -7.14
CA THR A 87 -23.29 29.86 -7.77
C THR A 87 -22.09 30.05 -6.84
N THR A 88 -22.24 29.81 -5.54
CA THR A 88 -21.13 29.81 -4.57
C THR A 88 -21.41 28.80 -3.44
N CYS A 89 -20.39 28.04 -3.06
CA CYS A 89 -20.44 27.21 -1.85
C CYS A 89 -20.09 28.09 -0.66
N THR A 90 -20.78 27.91 0.47
CA THR A 90 -20.45 28.64 1.70
C THR A 90 -19.29 27.97 2.42
N ASP A 91 -18.38 28.76 2.99
CA ASP A 91 -17.34 28.29 3.91
C ASP A 91 -17.89 28.09 5.34
N TRP A 92 -19.17 28.45 5.56
CA TRP A 92 -19.88 28.30 6.82
C TRP A 92 -20.85 27.13 6.74
N PHE A 93 -20.41 25.97 7.17
CA PHE A 93 -21.22 24.76 7.22
C PHE A 93 -20.61 23.81 8.26
N GLY A 94 -21.37 22.78 8.60
CA GLY A 94 -20.88 21.74 9.49
C GLY A 94 -22.00 20.84 9.97
N CYS A 95 -21.71 20.10 11.04
CA CYS A 95 -22.61 19.17 11.65
C CYS A 95 -23.20 19.76 12.94
N HIS A 96 -24.52 19.91 12.96
CA HIS A 96 -25.22 20.38 14.16
C HIS A 96 -26.33 19.40 14.52
N LYS A 97 -26.24 18.82 15.73
CA LYS A 97 -27.22 17.87 16.28
C LYS A 97 -27.48 16.67 15.35
N GLY A 98 -26.44 16.18 14.69
CA GLY A 98 -26.52 15.03 13.78
C GLY A 98 -27.06 15.35 12.39
N TYR A 99 -27.22 16.63 12.05
CA TYR A 99 -27.66 17.08 10.72
C TYR A 99 -26.75 18.17 10.15
N CYS A 100 -26.56 18.14 8.84
CA CYS A 100 -25.74 19.12 8.16
C CYS A 100 -26.44 20.46 8.05
N TRP A 101 -25.73 21.53 8.42
CA TRP A 101 -26.17 22.90 8.30
C TRP A 101 -25.24 23.70 7.38
N ALA A 102 -25.76 24.77 6.81
CA ALA A 102 -25.01 25.72 5.98
C ALA A 102 -25.47 27.15 6.30
N GLY A 103 -24.55 28.10 6.18
CA GLY A 103 -24.81 29.54 6.23
C GLY A 103 -25.56 29.98 4.97
N CYS A 104 -26.47 30.92 5.13
CA CYS A 104 -27.29 31.38 4.03
C CYS A 104 -26.55 32.37 3.11
N ALA A 105 -26.62 32.11 1.80
CA ALA A 105 -26.12 33.04 0.78
C ALA A 105 -27.03 34.27 0.75
N GLY A 106 -26.53 35.39 1.29
CA GLY A 106 -27.28 36.65 1.38
C GLY A 106 -27.47 37.19 2.79
N ALA A 107 -26.91 36.54 3.82
CA ALA A 107 -26.81 37.15 5.15
C ALA A 107 -25.86 38.37 5.06
N LEU A 108 -26.42 39.53 4.71
CA LEU A 108 -25.89 40.81 5.20
C LEU A 108 -25.65 40.63 6.69
N PRO A 109 -24.53 41.11 7.26
CA PRO A 109 -24.27 41.01 8.69
C PRO A 109 -25.39 41.75 9.42
N SER A 110 -26.46 41.02 9.76
CA SER A 110 -27.52 41.52 10.60
C SER A 110 -26.97 41.50 12.03
N LEU A 111 -27.41 42.46 12.83
CA LEU A 111 -26.98 42.69 14.21
C LEU A 111 -27.15 41.48 15.15
N THR A 112 -27.79 40.40 14.68
CA THR A 112 -28.14 39.20 15.45
C THR A 112 -27.29 37.98 15.12
N GLY A 113 -26.43 38.05 14.11
CA GLY A 113 -25.56 36.96 13.70
C GLY A 113 -25.86 36.42 12.30
N PRO A 114 -24.91 35.68 11.72
CA PRO A 114 -25.01 35.08 10.40
C PRO A 114 -26.07 33.98 10.36
N GLU A 115 -27.07 34.18 9.50
CA GLU A 115 -28.19 33.28 9.36
C GLU A 115 -27.77 31.91 8.80
N TRP A 116 -28.37 30.85 9.33
CA TRP A 116 -28.02 29.46 8.98
C TRP A 116 -29.25 28.58 8.78
N CYS A 117 -29.09 27.42 8.15
CA CYS A 117 -30.18 26.53 7.83
C CYS A 117 -29.71 25.06 7.85
N TYR A 118 -30.61 24.10 8.09
CA TYR A 118 -30.31 22.71 7.78
C TYR A 118 -30.36 22.47 6.28
N THR A 119 -29.47 21.61 5.79
CA THR A 119 -29.40 21.21 4.39
C THR A 119 -30.30 19.99 4.12
N LYS A 120 -30.92 19.93 2.94
CA LYS A 120 -31.68 18.75 2.47
C LYS A 120 -31.23 18.33 1.08
N THR A 121 -31.34 17.04 0.82
CA THR A 121 -31.39 16.48 -0.53
C THR A 121 -32.83 16.17 -0.92
N SER A 122 -33.04 15.67 -2.13
CA SER A 122 -34.34 15.15 -2.57
C SER A 122 -34.89 14.03 -1.67
N ALA A 123 -34.02 13.38 -0.89
CA ALA A 123 -34.36 12.28 0.01
C ALA A 123 -34.59 12.71 1.49
N GLY A 124 -34.31 13.96 1.86
CA GLY A 124 -34.52 14.45 3.23
C GLY A 124 -33.34 15.24 3.79
N LYS A 125 -33.34 15.47 5.12
CA LYS A 125 -32.23 16.15 5.82
C LYS A 125 -30.97 15.29 5.77
N MET A 126 -29.83 15.91 5.48
CA MET A 126 -28.55 15.19 5.51
C MET A 126 -28.09 15.01 6.95
N THR A 127 -27.77 13.77 7.31
CA THR A 127 -27.24 13.42 8.63
C THR A 127 -25.72 13.48 8.62
N CYS A 128 -25.13 13.67 9.78
CA CYS A 128 -23.67 13.75 9.95
C CYS A 128 -23.28 13.30 11.36
N GLN A 129 -22.01 12.91 11.50
CA GLN A 129 -21.35 12.69 12.78
C GLN A 129 -20.25 13.72 13.02
N LEU A 130 -19.62 14.20 11.94
CA LEU A 130 -18.54 15.17 11.95
C LEU A 130 -18.84 16.31 10.97
N ASP A 131 -18.21 17.47 11.16
CA ASP A 131 -18.39 18.63 10.27
C ASP A 131 -18.03 18.31 8.80
N ASP A 132 -17.01 17.46 8.59
CA ASP A 132 -16.51 17.07 7.26
C ASP A 132 -17.42 16.12 6.48
N ASP A 133 -18.46 15.57 7.14
CA ASP A 133 -19.53 14.81 6.49
C ASP A 133 -20.44 15.72 5.66
N CYS A 134 -20.44 17.02 5.99
CA CYS A 134 -21.29 18.02 5.38
C CYS A 134 -20.62 18.70 4.19
N ASN A 135 -21.42 19.35 3.35
CA ASN A 135 -20.94 20.00 2.15
C ASN A 135 -21.51 21.43 2.07
N GLY A 136 -20.62 22.43 2.09
CA GLY A 136 -20.97 23.84 1.96
C GLY A 136 -21.64 24.24 0.65
N CYS A 137 -21.70 23.35 -0.34
CA CYS A 137 -22.44 23.54 -1.59
C CYS A 137 -23.90 23.08 -1.51
N TRP A 138 -24.31 22.42 -0.41
CA TRP A 138 -25.69 22.00 -0.22
C TRP A 138 -26.59 23.20 0.12
N ARG A 139 -27.79 23.21 -0.47
CA ARG A 139 -28.75 24.30 -0.28
C ARG A 139 -29.54 24.15 1.01
N CYS A 140 -29.95 25.29 1.55
CA CYS A 140 -30.90 25.37 2.64
C CYS A 140 -32.21 24.66 2.31
N SER A 141 -32.65 23.85 3.26
CA SER A 141 -33.91 23.10 3.19
C SER A 141 -35.15 23.91 3.57
N SER A 142 -34.93 25.04 4.24
CA SER A 142 -35.90 25.88 4.94
C SER A 142 -35.44 27.35 4.87
N PRO A 143 -36.30 28.31 5.28
CA PRO A 143 -35.85 29.66 5.60
C PRO A 143 -34.67 29.62 6.59
N CYS A 144 -33.83 30.63 6.49
CA CYS A 144 -32.69 30.80 7.38
C CYS A 144 -33.17 31.11 8.79
N SER A 145 -32.58 30.41 9.75
CA SER A 145 -32.73 30.70 11.17
C SER A 145 -31.73 31.80 11.53
N ILE A 146 -32.19 32.72 12.38
CA ILE A 146 -31.36 33.74 13.03
C ILE A 146 -30.62 33.07 14.20
#